data_AF-A0A9D3YYZ8-F1
#
_entry.id   AF-A0A9D3YYZ8-F1
#
_cell.length_a   1.000
_cell.length_b   1.000
_cell.length_c   1.000
_cell.angle_alpha   90.00
_cell.angle_beta   90.00
_cell.angle_gamma   90.00
#
_symmetry.space_group_name_H-M   'P 1'
#
loop_
_entity.id
_entity.type
_entity.pdbx_description
1 polymer ?
#
loop_
_entity_poly.entity_id
_entity_poly.type
_entity_poly.pdbx_seq_one_letter_code
_entity_poly.pdbx_strand_id
1 'polypeptide(L)' 'MTCTADNEDCYCPNIGNCEHFLYEIPLNKLIEAFKHVGNHNRNYFFSINVTNNAMLSTTEHIDVLVDDSPPEKGVVLEG' A
#
# COMPACT_ATOMS: atom_id res chain seq x y z
N MET A 1 -5.04 -16.78 -13.74
CA MET A 1 -3.82 -17.55 -13.47
C MET A 1 -4.12 -18.42 -12.26
N THR A 2 -3.86 -19.73 -12.32
CA THR A 2 -4.14 -20.65 -11.20
C THR A 2 -2.99 -20.60 -10.20
N CYS A 3 -3.28 -20.38 -8.92
CA CYS A 3 -2.29 -20.33 -7.86
C CYS A 3 -1.78 -21.73 -7.52
N THR A 4 -0.48 -21.98 -7.70
CA THR A 4 0.16 -23.29 -7.45
C THR A 4 1.47 -23.10 -6.68
N ALA A 5 2.03 -24.18 -6.13
CA ALA A 5 3.25 -24.14 -5.32
C ALA A 5 4.49 -23.62 -6.09
N ASP A 6 4.43 -23.64 -7.42
CA ASP A 6 5.51 -23.16 -8.29
C ASP A 6 5.43 -21.64 -8.57
N ASN A 7 4.37 -20.97 -8.10
CA ASN A 7 4.20 -19.52 -8.26
C ASN A 7 4.80 -18.76 -7.06
N GLU A 8 5.68 -17.79 -7.32
CA GLU A 8 6.31 -16.96 -6.28
C GLU A 8 5.29 -16.12 -5.48
N ASP A 9 4.09 -15.90 -6.00
CA ASP A 9 3.02 -15.10 -5.39
C ASP A 9 1.99 -15.93 -4.62
N CYS A 10 2.25 -17.22 -4.43
CA CYS A 10 1.34 -18.20 -3.85
C CYS A 10 1.83 -18.82 -2.55
N TYR A 11 0.96 -18.82 -1.54
CA TYR A 11 1.15 -19.52 -0.29
C TYR A 11 0.30 -20.80 -0.31
N CYS A 12 0.97 -21.96 -0.26
CA CYS A 12 0.34 -23.27 -0.26
C CYS A 12 0.63 -23.97 1.09
N PRO A 13 -0.33 -24.01 2.03
CA PRO A 13 -0.15 -24.75 3.27
C PRO A 13 -0.18 -26.27 3.02
N ASN A 14 0.43 -27.05 3.93
CA ASN A 14 0.41 -28.53 3.86
C ASN A 14 -1.01 -29.12 3.90
N ILE A 15 -1.99 -28.37 4.40
CA ILE A 15 -3.40 -28.73 4.46
C ILE A 15 -4.20 -27.50 4.03
N GLY A 16 -4.95 -27.61 2.94
CA GLY A 16 -5.77 -26.51 2.39
C GLY A 16 -5.46 -26.24 0.92
N ASN A 17 -6.10 -25.21 0.37
CA ASN A 17 -5.86 -24.75 -1.00
C ASN A 17 -4.72 -23.72 -1.01
N CYS A 18 -4.05 -23.59 -2.16
CA CYS A 18 -3.13 -22.49 -2.39
C CYS A 18 -3.89 -21.16 -2.50
N GLU A 19 -3.35 -20.12 -1.87
CA GLU A 19 -3.91 -18.77 -1.90
C GLU A 19 -2.82 -17.77 -2.30
N HIS A 20 -3.19 -16.69 -2.99
CA HIS A 20 -2.25 -15.63 -3.32
C HIS A 20 -1.88 -14.85 -2.04
N PHE A 21 -0.58 -14.65 -1.79
CA PHE A 21 -0.11 -13.92 -0.60
C PHE A 21 0.50 -12.55 -0.92
N LEU A 22 0.96 -12.35 -2.16
CA LEU A 22 1.42 -11.06 -2.66
C LEU A 22 0.24 -10.31 -3.28
N TYR A 23 -0.24 -9.27 -2.60
CA TYR A 23 -1.15 -8.30 -3.17
C TYR A 23 -0.44 -6.96 -3.26
N GLU A 24 -0.36 -6.42 -4.48
CA GLU A 24 0.01 -5.03 -4.69
C GLU A 24 -1.28 -4.20 -4.59
N ILE A 25 -1.30 -3.19 -3.71
CA ILE A 25 -2.34 -2.17 -3.72
C ILE A 25 -1.85 -1.06 -4.66
N PRO A 26 -2.34 -0.98 -5.91
CA PRO A 26 -2.01 0.14 -6.77
C PRO A 26 -2.69 1.38 -6.20
N LEU A 27 -1.91 2.21 -5.48
CA LEU A 27 -2.38 3.46 -4.85
C LEU A 27 -3.07 4.39 -5.84
N ASN A 28 -2.72 4.28 -7.13
CA ASN A 28 -3.33 4.98 -8.26
C ASN A 28 -4.85 4.83 -8.32
N LYS A 29 -5.42 3.71 -7.83
CA LYS A 29 -6.87 3.47 -7.80
C LYS A 29 -7.59 4.16 -6.64
N LEU A 30 -6.86 4.55 -5.60
CA LEU A 30 -7.38 5.37 -4.48
C LEU A 30 -7.36 6.87 -4.82
N ILE A 31 -6.72 7.23 -5.94
CA ILE A 31 -6.62 8.59 -6.43
C ILE A 31 -7.66 8.78 -7.53
N GLU A 32 -8.80 9.39 -7.18
CA GLU A 32 -9.79 9.75 -8.18
C GLU A 32 -9.20 10.81 -9.13
N ALA A 33 -9.03 10.44 -10.41
CA ALA A 33 -8.61 11.35 -11.48
C ALA A 33 -7.33 12.16 -11.20
N PHE A 34 -6.30 11.55 -10.59
CA PHE A 34 -5.04 12.21 -10.19
C PHE A 34 -5.22 13.42 -9.25
N LYS A 35 -6.41 13.63 -8.68
CA LYS A 35 -6.71 14.72 -7.74
C LYS A 35 -6.57 14.25 -6.30
N HIS A 36 -5.38 13.78 -5.92
CA HIS A 36 -5.08 13.75 -4.50
C HIS A 36 -4.63 15.15 -4.08
N VAL A 37 -5.51 15.91 -3.41
CA VAL A 37 -5.09 17.14 -2.73
C VAL A 37 -4.47 16.70 -1.39
N GLY A 38 -3.19 16.31 -1.45
CA GLY A 38 -2.39 16.17 -0.24
C GLY A 38 -2.36 17.51 0.49
N ASN A 39 -2.79 17.53 1.75
CA ASN A 39 -2.66 18.70 2.62
C ASN A 39 -1.36 18.54 3.39
N HIS A 40 -0.54 19.59 3.36
CA HIS A 40 0.62 19.69 4.24
C HIS A 40 0.18 19.61 5.71
N ASN A 41 1.10 19.15 6.56
CA ASN A 41 0.92 19.12 8.01
C ASN A 41 -0.22 18.20 8.50
N ARG A 42 -0.48 17.10 7.76
CA ARG A 42 -1.42 16.03 8.15
C ARG A 42 -0.73 14.67 8.18
N ASN A 43 -1.14 13.85 9.14
CA ASN A 43 -0.72 12.45 9.21
C ASN A 43 -1.61 11.61 8.28
N TYR A 44 -0.98 10.78 7.47
CA TYR A 44 -1.65 9.84 6.58
C TYR A 44 -1.40 8.43 7.11
N PHE A 45 -2.42 7.58 7.07
CA PHE A 45 -2.26 6.16 7.37
C PHE A 45 -3.12 5.34 6.40
N PHE A 46 -2.62 4.16 6.04
CA PHE A 46 -3.39 3.15 5.31
C PHE A 46 -3.93 2.15 6.31
N SER A 47 -5.22 1.83 6.19
CA SER A 47 -5.85 0.74 6.93
C SER A 47 -6.08 -0.43 5.98
N ILE A 48 -5.40 -1.53 6.21
CA ILE A 48 -5.55 -2.76 5.43
C ILE A 48 -6.41 -3.71 6.25
N ASN A 49 -7.62 -4.00 5.77
CA ASN A 49 -8.50 -4.99 6.37
C ASN A 49 -8.48 -6.28 5.54
N VAL A 50 -7.99 -7.36 6.13
CA VAL A 50 -7.91 -8.68 5.49
C VAL A 50 -8.90 -9.62 6.16
N THR A 51 -9.82 -10.21 5.39
CA THR A 51 -10.80 -11.17 5.88
C THR A 51 -10.59 -12.52 5.21
N ASN A 52 -10.46 -13.59 6.01
CA ASN A 52 -10.32 -14.95 5.47
C ASN A 52 -11.68 -15.60 5.18
N ASN A 53 -11.66 -16.79 4.56
CA ASN A 53 -12.87 -17.56 4.22
C ASN A 53 -13.71 -18.00 5.45
N ALA A 54 -13.13 -17.99 6.65
CA ALA A 54 -13.83 -18.26 7.91
C ALA A 54 -14.44 -17.00 8.55
N MET A 55 -14.47 -15.88 7.82
CA MET A 55 -14.93 -14.56 8.28
C MET A 55 -14.10 -13.97 9.44
N LEU A 56 -12.88 -14.45 9.65
CA LEU A 56 -11.94 -13.81 10.57
C LEU A 56 -11.28 -12.64 9.86
N SER A 57 -11.41 -11.43 10.42
CA SER A 57 -10.81 -10.21 9.90
C SER A 57 -9.64 -9.77 10.77
N THR A 58 -8.59 -9.25 10.14
CA THR A 58 -7.44 -8.59 10.77
C THR A 58 -7.22 -7.24 10.10
N THR A 59 -7.02 -6.20 10.91
CA THR A 59 -6.73 -4.85 10.44
C THR A 59 -5.30 -4.49 10.77
N GLU A 60 -4.54 -4.06 9.77
CA GLU A 60 -3.20 -3.50 9.93
C GLU A 60 -3.17 -2.03 9.52
N HIS A 61 -2.36 -1.23 10.22
CA HIS A 61 -2.20 0.19 9.97
C HIS A 61 -0.77 0.49 9.53
N ILE A 62 -0.62 1.20 8.40
CA ILE A 62 0.67 1.66 7.90
C ILE A 62 0.68 3.18 7.93
N ASP A 63 1.53 3.76 8.79
CA ASP A 63 1.72 5.20 8.88
C ASP A 63 2.59 5.71 7.73
N VAL A 64 2.19 6.86 7.17
CA VAL A 64 2.90 7.56 6.10
C VAL A 64 3.38 8.90 6.64
N LEU A 65 4.70 9.07 6.65
CA LEU A 65 5.33 10.35 6.93
C LEU A 65 5.54 11.10 5.62
N VAL A 66 4.85 12.23 5.47
CA VAL A 66 5.03 13.12 4.32
C VAL A 66 5.99 14.23 4.75
N ASP A 67 7.09 14.39 4.02
CA ASP A 67 7.99 15.52 4.22
C ASP A 67 7.27 16.83 3.85
N ASP A 68 7.08 17.69 4.85
CA ASP A 68 6.48 19.01 4.70
C ASP A 68 7.50 20.14 4.83
N SER A 69 8.80 19.84 4.71
CA SER A 69 9.84 20.84 4.75
C SER A 69 9.58 21.95 3.72
N PRO A 70 9.65 23.23 4.14
CA PRO A 70 9.49 24.34 3.21
C PRO A 70 10.62 24.27 2.17
N PRO A 71 10.39 24.71 0.92
CA PRO A 71 11.46 24.80 -0.05
C PRO A 71 12.57 25.67 0.53
N GLU A 72 13.75 25.08 0.76
CA GLU A 72 14.90 25.84 1.20
C GLU A 72 15.27 26.84 0.10
N LYS A 73 15.54 28.08 0.48
CA LYS A 73 16.05 29.09 -0.46
C LYS A 73 17.43 28.65 -0.94
N GLY A 74 17.47 27.91 -2.04
CA GLY A 74 18.68 27.67 -2.79
C GLY A 74 19.25 29.00 -3.28
N VAL A 75 20.53 29.23 -3.03
CA VAL A 75 21.29 30.28 -3.70
C VAL A 75 21.22 29.96 -5.20
N VAL A 76 20.59 30.84 -5.98
CA VAL A 76 20.67 30.79 -7.44
C VAL A 76 22.14 31.03 -7.79
N LEU A 77 22.86 30.00 -8.21
CA LEU A 77 24.12 30.19 -8.94
C LEU A 77 23.70 30.48 -10.39
N GLU A 78 23.60 31.77 -10.70
CA GLU A 78 23.58 32.25 -12.09
C GLU A 78 24.85 31.75 -12.78
N GLY A 79 24.68 31.00 -13.87
CA GLY A 79 25.73 30.58 -14.79
C GLY A 79 25.73 31.44 -16.05
#